data_AF-A0A6V7WQB0-F1
#
_entry.id   AF-A0A6V7WQB0-F1
#
_cell.length_a   1.000
_cell.length_b   1.000
_cell.length_c   1.000
_cell.angle_alpha   90.00
_cell.angle_beta   90.00
_cell.angle_gamma   90.00
#
_symmetry.space_group_name_H-M   'P 1'
#
loop_
_entity.id
_entity.type
_entity.pdbx_description
1 polymer ?
#
loop_
_entity_poly.entity_id
_entity_poly.type
_entity_poly.pdbx_seq_one_letter_code
_entity_poly.pdbx_strand_id
1 'polypeptide(L)'
;MKLFKSGGSILETNYVFLGDYVDRVRGNHETRRVSHQYGFYDECQHKYGNSVVWTWFCRVFDVLPIRALIDNQIFCVHGGLSPELPTLDAIMCLQRSVEVPANGALCDLVWSDPDDSDCGCFLILVVLDGYLAAML
;
A
#
# COMPACT_ATOMS: atom_id res chain seq x y z
N MET A 1 19.47 -13.12 2.18
CA MET A 1 18.60 -11.98 1.80
C MET A 1 19.02 -11.45 0.43
N LYS A 2 18.12 -11.45 -0.56
CA LYS A 2 18.42 -10.96 -1.93
C LYS A 2 18.35 -9.43 -2.06
N LEU A 3 17.62 -8.77 -1.16
CA LEU A 3 17.36 -7.32 -1.19
C LEU A 3 18.64 -6.47 -1.29
N PHE A 4 19.63 -6.68 -0.42
CA PHE A 4 20.89 -5.93 -0.42
C PHE A 4 21.85 -6.27 -1.57
N LYS A 5 21.62 -7.38 -2.27
CA LYS A 5 22.36 -7.68 -3.49
C LYS A 5 21.83 -6.90 -4.69
N SER A 6 20.56 -6.49 -4.66
CA SER A 6 19.89 -5.75 -5.74
C SER A 6 19.81 -4.24 -5.47
N GLY A 7 19.67 -3.81 -4.21
CA GLY A 7 19.52 -2.39 -3.85
C GLY A 7 20.83 -1.60 -3.63
N GLY A 8 22.00 -2.23 -3.75
CA GLY A 8 23.30 -1.58 -3.57
C GLY A 8 23.89 -1.65 -2.14
N SER A 9 25.07 -1.07 -1.95
CA SER A 9 25.78 -1.09 -0.67
C SER A 9 25.06 -0.23 0.37
N ILE A 10 24.94 -0.73 1.61
CA ILE A 10 24.29 -0.01 2.73
C ILE A 10 24.96 1.34 3.07
N LEU A 11 26.24 1.49 2.70
CA LEU A 11 27.03 2.69 2.96
C LEU A 11 26.88 3.77 1.87
N GLU A 12 26.36 3.39 0.70
CA GLU A 12 26.27 4.26 -0.47
C GLU A 12 24.82 4.53 -0.88
N THR A 13 23.90 3.63 -0.53
CA THR A 13 22.48 3.76 -0.84
C THR A 13 21.68 4.04 0.43
N ASN A 14 20.88 5.12 0.41
CA ASN A 14 19.88 5.36 1.44
C ASN A 14 18.72 4.39 1.25
N TYR A 15 18.66 3.38 2.11
CA TYR A 15 17.53 2.46 2.15
C TYR A 15 16.42 3.04 3.03
N VAL A 16 15.28 3.33 2.42
CA VAL A 16 14.04 3.58 3.18
C VAL A 16 13.32 2.25 3.32
N PHE A 17 13.45 1.64 4.49
CA PHE A 17 12.64 0.48 4.85
C PHE A 17 11.27 0.98 5.29
N LEU A 18 10.25 0.72 4.48
CA LEU A 18 8.85 0.90 4.87
C LEU A 18 8.47 -0.21 5.88
N GLY A 19 8.98 -0.11 7.10
CA GLY A 19 8.76 -1.09 8.17
C GLY A 19 9.12 -0.59 9.57
N ASP A 20 8.13 -0.70 10.46
CA ASP A 20 8.06 -0.46 11.91
C ASP A 20 7.72 0.95 12.43
N TYR A 21 8.09 2.04 11.76
CA TYR A 21 7.73 3.42 12.20
C TYR A 21 7.17 4.34 11.10
N VAL A 22 7.10 3.86 9.86
CA VAL A 22 6.37 4.51 8.78
C VAL A 22 5.06 3.74 8.63
N ASP A 23 3.93 4.43 8.72
CA ASP A 23 2.59 3.88 8.51
C ASP A 23 2.62 2.87 7.36
N ARG A 24 2.52 1.56 7.67
CA ARG A 24 2.31 0.56 6.62
C ARG A 24 0.99 0.90 5.98
N VAL A 25 1.07 1.49 4.78
CA VAL A 25 -0.13 1.78 4.01
C VAL A 25 -0.83 0.46 3.73
N ARG A 26 -2.17 0.49 3.75
CA ARG A 26 -3.02 -0.66 3.53
C ARG A 26 -2.68 -1.24 2.16
N GLY A 27 -2.27 -2.50 2.14
CA GLY A 27 -2.07 -3.24 0.91
C GLY A 27 -3.33 -3.95 0.45
N ASN A 28 -3.25 -4.54 -0.74
CA ASN A 28 -4.33 -5.34 -1.29
C ASN A 28 -4.60 -6.65 -0.51
N HIS A 29 -3.60 -7.17 0.21
CA HIS A 29 -3.74 -8.34 1.08
C HIS A 29 -4.44 -8.04 2.40
N GLU A 30 -4.43 -6.79 2.86
CA GLU A 30 -5.17 -6.28 4.02
C GLU A 30 -6.63 -5.94 3.64
N THR A 31 -7.28 -6.88 2.96
CA THR A 31 -8.70 -6.85 2.57
C THR A 31 -9.36 -8.16 2.99
N ARG A 32 -10.65 -8.15 3.29
CA ARG A 32 -11.39 -9.37 3.65
C ARG A 32 -11.32 -10.39 2.53
N ARG A 33 -11.49 -9.95 1.28
CA ARG A 33 -11.48 -10.84 0.11
C ARG A 33 -10.16 -11.58 -0.03
N VAL A 34 -9.04 -10.85 -0.06
CA VAL A 34 -7.71 -11.45 -0.29
C VAL A 34 -7.25 -12.23 0.95
N SER A 35 -7.39 -11.68 2.15
CA SER A 35 -7.00 -12.38 3.37
C SER A 35 -7.78 -13.68 3.61
N HIS A 36 -9.04 -13.74 3.17
CA HIS A 36 -9.81 -14.98 3.21
C HIS A 36 -9.36 -15.99 2.15
N GLN A 37 -9.15 -15.54 0.91
CA GLN A 37 -8.82 -16.43 -0.20
C GLN A 37 -7.38 -16.99 -0.12
N TYR A 38 -6.44 -16.22 0.44
CA TYR A 38 -5.01 -16.55 0.43
C TYR A 38 -4.49 -17.05 1.78
N GLY A 39 -5.37 -17.61 2.62
CA GLY A 39 -4.99 -18.46 3.75
C GLY A 39 -4.84 -17.76 5.10
N PHE A 40 -4.92 -16.43 5.21
CA PHE A 40 -4.86 -15.76 6.51
C PHE A 40 -6.07 -16.09 7.39
N TYR A 41 -7.25 -16.23 6.79
CA TYR A 41 -8.44 -16.73 7.48
C TYR A 41 -8.23 -18.15 8.04
N ASP A 42 -7.75 -19.07 7.20
CA ASP A 42 -7.50 -20.46 7.58
C ASP A 42 -6.41 -20.56 8.65
N GLU A 43 -5.38 -19.73 8.57
CA GLU A 43 -4.33 -19.62 9.57
C GLU A 43 -4.90 -19.18 10.93
N CYS A 44 -5.76 -18.16 10.96
CA CYS A 44 -6.41 -17.72 12.19
C CYS A 44 -7.29 -18.83 12.79
N GLN A 45 -8.08 -19.51 11.95
CA GLN A 45 -8.87 -20.67 12.37
C GLN A 45 -8.00 -21.77 12.96
N HIS A 46 -6.91 -22.14 12.28
CA HIS A 46 -6.03 -23.23 12.71
C HIS A 46 -5.31 -22.91 14.02
N LYS A 47 -4.82 -21.67 14.19
CA LYS A 47 -4.04 -21.28 15.37
C LYS A 47 -4.89 -20.97 16.59
N TYR A 48 -6.06 -20.36 16.42
CA TYR A 48 -6.89 -19.86 17.52
C TYR A 48 -8.19 -20.66 17.73
N GLY A 49 -8.44 -21.67 16.90
CA GLY A 49 -9.65 -22.50 16.95
C GLY A 49 -10.94 -21.78 16.54
N ASN A 50 -10.85 -20.53 16.06
CA ASN A 50 -11.98 -19.74 15.58
C ASN A 50 -11.51 -18.59 14.67
N SER A 51 -12.44 -18.00 13.91
CA SER A 51 -12.19 -16.88 12.98
C SER A 51 -12.46 -15.49 13.57
N VAL A 52 -12.69 -15.39 14.89
CA VAL A 52 -12.94 -14.10 15.55
C VAL A 52 -11.69 -13.21 15.46
N VAL A 53 -10.50 -13.81 15.60
CA VAL A 53 -9.22 -13.11 15.46
C VAL A 53 -9.08 -12.50 14.07
N TRP A 54 -9.38 -13.26 13.01
CA TRP A 54 -9.42 -12.73 11.64
C TRP A 54 -10.41 -11.56 11.50
N THR A 55 -11.60 -11.69 12.09
CA THR A 55 -12.62 -10.62 12.06
C THR A 55 -12.10 -9.33 12.71
N TRP A 56 -11.34 -9.43 13.80
CA TRP A 56 -10.71 -8.27 14.43
C TRP A 56 -9.61 -7.67 13.56
N PHE A 57 -8.77 -8.48 12.93
CA PHE A 57 -7.80 -7.99 11.96
C PHE A 57 -8.46 -7.24 10.81
N CYS A 58 -9.57 -7.75 10.26
CA CYS A 58 -10.30 -7.04 9.22
C CYS A 58 -10.81 -5.65 9.66
N ARG A 59 -11.17 -5.48 10.94
CA ARG A 59 -11.53 -4.16 11.48
C ARG A 59 -10.32 -3.22 11.56
N VAL A 60 -9.14 -3.76 11.87
CA VAL A 60 -7.88 -3.00 11.86
C VAL A 60 -7.52 -2.62 10.42
N PHE A 61 -7.67 -3.54 9.47
CA PHE A 61 -7.39 -3.30 8.06
C PHE A 61 -8.16 -2.11 7.49
N ASP A 62 -9.43 -1.95 7.89
CA ASP A 62 -10.26 -0.83 7.43
C ASP A 62 -9.72 0.53 7.86
N VAL A 63 -9.02 0.62 8.99
CA VAL A 63 -8.49 1.88 9.52
C VAL A 63 -7.02 2.10 9.21
N LEU A 64 -6.37 1.17 8.49
CA LEU A 64 -4.99 1.36 8.05
C LEU A 64 -4.89 2.59 7.12
N PRO A 65 -3.82 3.38 7.23
CA PRO A 65 -3.54 4.49 6.31
C PRO A 65 -3.50 3.98 4.87
N ILE A 66 -4.00 4.73 3.88
CA ILE A 66 -3.95 4.30 2.47
C ILE A 66 -2.76 4.90 1.71
N ARG A 67 -2.20 5.98 2.26
CA ARG A 67 -1.08 6.74 1.68
C ARG A 67 -0.15 7.22 2.78
N ALA A 68 1.10 7.50 2.40
CA ALA A 68 2.02 8.30 3.19
C ALA A 68 2.57 9.45 2.32
N LEU A 69 2.87 10.59 2.95
CA LEU A 69 3.54 11.71 2.30
C LEU A 69 4.74 12.10 3.16
N ILE A 70 5.95 11.90 2.64
CA ILE A 70 7.22 12.14 3.32
C ILE A 70 7.82 13.44 2.77
N ASP A 71 8.21 14.35 3.66
CA ASP A 71 8.83 15.65 3.36
C ASP A 71 8.09 16.49 2.31
N ASN A 72 6.77 16.27 2.19
CA ASN A 72 5.91 16.89 1.18
C ASN A 72 6.38 16.68 -0.28
N GLN A 73 7.25 15.69 -0.49
CA GLN A 73 7.94 15.41 -1.75
C GLN A 73 7.78 13.97 -2.18
N ILE A 74 7.57 13.03 -1.26
CA ILE A 74 7.51 11.60 -1.59
C ILE A 74 6.14 11.07 -1.18
N PHE A 75 5.32 10.74 -2.16
CA PHE A 75 4.02 10.14 -2.00
C PHE A 75 4.12 8.62 -2.16
N CYS A 76 3.69 7.89 -1.14
CA CYS A 76 3.75 6.43 -1.09
C CYS A 76 2.33 5.85 -1.03
N VAL A 77 2.07 4.87 -1.89
CA VAL A 77 0.88 4.01 -1.89
C VAL A 77 1.31 2.57 -2.15
N HIS A 78 0.43 1.61 -1.92
CA HIS A 78 0.76 0.19 -2.10
C HIS A 78 0.80 -0.22 -3.57
N GLY A 79 -0.21 0.20 -4.34
CA GLY A 79 -0.28 -0.03 -5.78
C GLY A 79 0.26 1.18 -6.53
N GLY A 80 -0.65 2.03 -7.03
CA GLY A 80 -0.29 3.16 -7.88
C GLY A 80 -1.34 4.25 -7.92
N LEU A 81 -1.38 4.99 -9.03
CA LEU A 81 -2.29 6.12 -9.21
C LEU A 81 -3.69 5.69 -9.64
N SER A 82 -4.66 6.56 -9.35
CA SER A 82 -6.03 6.46 -9.86
C SER A 82 -6.34 7.63 -10.79
N PRO A 83 -7.00 7.40 -11.94
CA PRO A 83 -7.52 8.47 -12.79
C PRO A 83 -8.62 9.30 -12.09
N GLU A 84 -9.26 8.76 -11.05
CA GLU A 84 -10.27 9.47 -10.25
C GLU A 84 -9.65 10.43 -9.21
N LEU A 85 -8.34 10.31 -8.97
CA LEU A 85 -7.61 11.08 -7.95
C LEU A 85 -6.47 11.91 -8.58
N PRO A 86 -6.78 12.98 -9.31
CA PRO A 86 -5.77 13.76 -10.02
C PRO A 86 -4.88 14.62 -9.11
N THR A 87 -5.28 14.85 -7.85
CA THR A 87 -4.56 15.70 -6.91
C THR A 87 -4.43 15.05 -5.54
N LEU A 88 -3.39 15.41 -4.79
CA LEU A 88 -3.19 14.92 -3.41
C LEU A 88 -4.37 15.26 -2.49
N ASP A 89 -4.99 16.42 -2.67
CA ASP A 89 -6.16 16.86 -1.89
C ASP A 89 -7.34 15.91 -2.09
N ALA A 90 -7.57 15.44 -3.31
CA ALA A 90 -8.61 14.45 -3.59
C ALA A 90 -8.39 13.16 -2.80
N ILE A 91 -7.13 12.75 -2.64
CA ILE A 91 -6.75 11.57 -1.84
C ILE A 91 -6.98 11.81 -0.34
N MET A 92 -6.79 13.04 0.15
CA MET A 92 -7.05 13.38 1.55
C MET A 92 -8.53 13.30 1.92
N CYS A 93 -9.42 13.57 0.96
CA CYS A 93 -10.87 13.52 1.13
C CYS A 93 -11.46 12.12 0.95
N LEU A 94 -10.64 11.12 0.61
CA LEU A 94 -11.11 9.77 0.31
C LEU A 94 -11.60 9.04 1.58
N GLN A 95 -12.82 8.51 1.51
CA GLN A 95 -13.35 7.67 2.58
C GLN A 95 -12.68 6.30 2.56
N ARG A 96 -11.67 6.14 3.43
CA ARG A 96 -10.84 4.93 3.50
C ARG A 96 -11.31 3.87 4.51
N SER A 97 -12.15 4.26 5.47
CA SER A 97 -12.61 3.40 6.58
C SER A 97 -13.71 2.41 6.15
N VAL A 98 -13.45 1.68 5.07
CA VAL A 98 -14.36 0.74 4.42
C VAL A 98 -13.56 -0.44 3.85
N GLU A 99 -14.22 -1.55 3.53
CA GLU A 99 -13.59 -2.60 2.73
C GLU A 99 -13.21 -2.04 1.35
N VAL A 100 -12.04 -2.42 0.84
CA VAL A 100 -11.60 -1.99 -0.50
C VAL A 100 -12.60 -2.52 -1.54
N PRO A 101 -13.23 -1.64 -2.34
CA PRO A 101 -14.18 -2.04 -3.38
C PRO A 101 -13.47 -2.80 -4.52
N ALA A 102 -14.24 -3.45 -5.37
CA ALA A 102 -13.70 -4.15 -6.54
C ALA A 102 -13.16 -3.20 -7.63
N ASN A 103 -13.58 -1.93 -7.61
CA ASN A 103 -13.19 -0.91 -8.57
C ASN A 103 -13.24 0.50 -7.92
N GLY A 104 -12.68 1.48 -8.63
CA GLY A 104 -12.68 2.90 -8.25
C GLY A 104 -11.43 3.32 -7.48
N ALA A 105 -11.38 4.60 -7.10
CA ALA A 105 -10.23 5.26 -6.50
C ALA A 105 -9.46 4.45 -5.43
N LEU A 106 -10.15 3.87 -4.44
CA LEU A 106 -9.51 3.10 -3.36
C LEU A 106 -8.91 1.77 -3.85
N CYS A 107 -9.53 1.16 -4.86
CA CYS A 107 -9.03 -0.07 -5.48
C CYS A 107 -7.71 0.21 -6.21
N ASP A 108 -7.69 1.25 -7.03
CA ASP A 108 -6.52 1.65 -7.83
C ASP A 108 -5.29 1.93 -6.94
N LEU A 109 -5.47 2.62 -5.81
CA LEU A 109 -4.39 2.93 -4.87
C LEU A 109 -3.68 1.68 -4.30
N VAL A 110 -4.33 0.51 -4.32
CA VAL A 110 -3.76 -0.74 -3.79
C VAL A 110 -3.57 -1.83 -4.84
N TRP A 111 -4.04 -1.64 -6.07
CA TRP A 111 -3.97 -2.65 -7.14
C TRP A 111 -3.32 -2.17 -8.43
N SER A 112 -3.20 -0.86 -8.66
CA SER A 112 -2.56 -0.34 -9.87
C SER A 112 -1.08 -0.70 -9.90
N ASP A 113 -0.61 -1.20 -11.03
CA ASP A 113 0.79 -1.43 -11.34
C ASP A 113 1.32 -0.32 -12.27
N PRO A 114 2.63 -0.02 -12.27
CA PRO A 114 3.23 0.79 -13.32
C PRO A 114 3.13 0.09 -14.68
N ASP A 115 3.13 0.87 -15.75
CA ASP A 115 3.16 0.32 -17.12
C ASP A 115 4.50 -0.40 -17.36
N ASP A 116 4.51 -1.46 -18.18
CA ASP A 116 5.66 -2.36 -18.41
C ASP A 116 6.90 -1.66 -19.01
N SER A 117 6.75 -0.40 -19.38
CA SER A 117 7.83 0.50 -19.80
C SER A 117 8.79 0.84 -18.65
N ASP A 118 8.31 0.81 -17.41
CA ASP A 118 9.00 1.30 -16.21
C ASP A 118 9.16 0.16 -15.19
N CYS A 119 10.36 -0.43 -15.13
CA CYS A 119 10.68 -1.55 -14.25
C CYS A 119 10.81 -1.12 -12.78
N GLY A 120 9.79 -1.37 -11.94
CA GLY A 120 9.96 -1.27 -10.49
C GLY A 120 8.68 -1.56 -9.68
N CYS A 121 8.62 -2.72 -9.01
CA CYS A 121 7.60 -3.00 -8.00
C CYS A 121 7.81 -2.08 -6.77
N PHE A 122 6.71 -1.52 -6.26
CA PHE A 122 6.60 -0.39 -5.29
C PHE A 122 6.74 0.99 -5.92
N LEU A 123 5.61 1.61 -6.26
CA LEU A 123 5.56 2.96 -6.81
C LEU A 123 5.76 3.99 -5.68
N ILE A 124 6.98 4.48 -5.53
CA ILE A 124 7.27 5.71 -4.79
C ILE A 124 7.10 6.86 -5.78
N LEU A 125 6.05 7.66 -5.62
CA LEU A 125 5.82 8.83 -6.48
C LEU A 125 6.47 10.04 -5.86
N VAL A 126 7.21 10.82 -6.66
CA VAL A 126 7.72 12.11 -6.22
C VAL A 126 6.70 13.18 -6.58
N VAL A 127 6.28 13.94 -5.58
CA VAL A 127 5.42 15.11 -5.73
C VAL A 127 6.32 16.26 -6.18
N LEU A 128 6.15 16.69 -7.43
CA LEU A 128 6.79 17.88 -7.98
C LEU A 128 5.73 18.98 -8.11
N ASP A 129 5.88 20.07 -7.37
CA ASP A 129 5.04 21.29 -7.48
C ASP A 129 3.52 21.02 -7.42
N GLY A 130 3.08 20.04 -6.62
CA GLY A 130 1.67 19.68 -6.46
C GLY A 130 1.14 18.65 -7.49
N TYR A 131 1.98 18.21 -8.43
CA TYR A 131 1.69 17.13 -9.36
C TYR A 131 2.36 15.82 -8.93
N LEU A 132 1.65 14.71 -9.10
CA LEU A 132 2.17 13.37 -8.88
C LEU A 132 3.01 12.95 -10.10
N ALA A 133 4.32 12.83 -9.92
CA ALA A 133 5.22 12.31 -10.95
C ALA A 133 5.78 10.95 -10.49
N ALA A 134 5.73 9.94 -11.35
CA ALA A 134 6.47 8.71 -11.11
C ALA A 134 7.95 8.98 -11.36
N MET A 135 8.81 8.74 -10.36
CA MET A 135 10.25 8.70 -10.58
C MET A 135 10.68 7.23 -10.68
N LEU A 136 11.39 6.95 -11.78
CA LEU A 136 12.17 5.75 -12.05
C LEU A 136 13.32 5.57 -11.05
#